data_AF-A0A3C0WHL9-F1
#
_entry.id   AF-A0A3C0WHL9-F1
#
_cell.length_a   1.000
_cell.length_b   1.000
_cell.length_c   1.000
_cell.angle_alpha   90.00
_cell.angle_beta   90.00
_cell.angle_gamma   90.00
#
_symmetry.space_group_name_H-M   'P 1'
#
loop_
_entity.id
_entity.type
_entity.pdbx_description
1 polymer ?
#
loop_
_entity_poly.entity_id
_entity_poly.type
_entity_poly.pdbx_seq_one_letter_code
_entity_poly.pdbx_strand_id
1 'polypeptide(L)'
;VRQVLNHSSGLPIHAQFFYDHEEFKAPSFEESIRRYGKLMSNPGDRYTYANFGYGILDFIIGRASRKSYADWMKREVFIPLGMNRTSVHLSDEYEQYAAVRYGEDGKPIPYYTFDHDGASAVYASAHDLARFALFHLGELLEDQVEIFGIQGTLEMQTPTQEIVSGSGYGMGWRITEDDFGIKTVRHTGGMPGVRTYLTILPDHNAAVVALCNSSSDLPGLVTQDAIAALVPLYQKNLIAWRLSSPDAPPAKESMPDELLGYWRGKLKTYEGDRLIEIWVHEDQDVHVRIDEDLKMLVNYPDYDGDVFTGKFRAEMDTTDISRSPYTISMKLNLNDGMLQGFLTAVSRSSTDLTKNLPKYTRFLISHFCSLERVSKLAGSRKLNLNDSLQGWSVITDNDFEKHGEISIEEGVISLSSGKPATGIRYAGQDFPTMNYEVSLEARRTDGRDFFCGITFPVDNEFCSMIIGGWGGGVVGLSNIDNMAAVENESTGFLDVEDDRWYQIRLRVTTESIQAWIDGKEYFSVPTDSHKFGIWWEQEPVRPFG
;
A
#
# COMPACT_ATOMS: atom_id res chain seq x y z
N VAL A 1 12.58 -11.62 -24.83
CA VAL A 1 11.45 -11.11 -25.65
C VAL A 1 10.12 -11.67 -25.17
N ARG A 2 9.83 -12.98 -25.27
CA ARG A 2 8.53 -13.55 -24.80
C ARG A 2 8.16 -13.19 -23.37
N GLN A 3 9.09 -13.36 -22.43
CA GLN A 3 8.90 -12.97 -21.03
C GLN A 3 8.60 -11.48 -20.83
N VAL A 4 9.06 -10.62 -21.75
CA VAL A 4 8.76 -9.19 -21.70
C VAL A 4 7.36 -8.91 -22.27
N LEU A 5 7.00 -9.56 -23.37
CA LEU A 5 5.68 -9.45 -24.01
C LEU A 5 4.52 -9.91 -23.13
N ASN A 6 4.76 -10.85 -22.21
CA ASN A 6 3.75 -11.37 -21.30
C ASN A 6 3.92 -10.90 -19.84
N HIS A 7 4.75 -9.88 -19.61
CA HIS A 7 5.02 -9.31 -18.28
C HIS A 7 5.52 -10.33 -17.24
N SER A 8 6.31 -11.33 -17.66
CA SER A 8 7.02 -12.25 -16.75
C SER A 8 8.53 -12.07 -16.76
N SER A 9 9.04 -10.93 -17.19
CA SER A 9 10.48 -10.66 -17.21
C SER A 9 11.06 -10.42 -15.81
N GLY A 10 10.21 -10.19 -14.80
CA GLY A 10 10.60 -9.72 -13.49
C GLY A 10 10.92 -8.22 -13.45
N LEU A 11 10.69 -7.45 -14.52
CA LEU A 11 10.88 -5.99 -14.44
C LEU A 11 9.79 -5.36 -13.55
N PRO A 12 10.12 -4.32 -12.77
CA PRO A 12 9.15 -3.68 -11.91
C PRO A 12 8.25 -2.73 -12.69
N ILE A 13 7.20 -2.26 -12.01
CA ILE A 13 6.40 -1.15 -12.51
C ILE A 13 7.28 0.11 -12.65
N HIS A 14 7.14 0.77 -13.78
CA HIS A 14 7.85 2.00 -14.11
C HIS A 14 6.95 2.85 -14.97
N ALA A 15 6.89 4.14 -14.70
CA ALA A 15 6.34 5.14 -15.60
C ALA A 15 6.97 6.48 -15.26
N GLN A 16 7.50 7.19 -16.25
CA GLN A 16 7.90 8.58 -16.12
C GLN A 16 7.26 9.41 -17.22
N PHE A 17 6.74 10.56 -16.82
CA PHE A 17 6.18 11.57 -17.71
C PHE A 17 7.08 12.79 -17.66
N PHE A 18 7.46 13.29 -18.83
CA PHE A 18 8.36 14.44 -19.00
C PHE A 18 7.59 15.55 -19.70
N TYR A 19 7.11 16.51 -18.92
CA TYR A 19 6.28 17.59 -19.44
C TYR A 19 7.14 18.66 -20.13
N ASP A 20 6.60 19.23 -21.21
CA ASP A 20 7.25 20.26 -22.04
C ASP A 20 7.75 21.49 -21.24
N HIS A 21 6.93 21.98 -20.33
CA HIS A 21 7.15 23.14 -19.45
C HIS A 21 8.09 22.85 -18.27
N GLU A 22 8.47 21.59 -18.04
CA GLU A 22 9.39 21.21 -16.97
C GLU A 22 10.84 21.17 -17.48
N GLU A 23 11.80 21.52 -16.62
CA GLU A 23 13.23 21.42 -16.94
C GLU A 23 13.71 19.96 -17.01
N PHE A 24 13.04 19.05 -16.30
CA PHE A 24 13.41 17.63 -16.25
C PHE A 24 13.05 16.93 -17.55
N LYS A 25 14.07 16.50 -18.31
CA LYS A 25 13.91 15.84 -19.62
C LYS A 25 14.19 14.33 -19.55
N ALA A 26 13.62 13.59 -20.50
CA ALA A 26 13.82 12.16 -20.61
C ALA A 26 15.32 11.84 -20.78
N PRO A 27 15.89 10.94 -19.96
CA PRO A 27 17.24 10.45 -20.18
C PRO A 27 17.27 9.56 -21.44
N SER A 28 18.47 9.19 -21.91
CA SER A 28 18.55 8.18 -22.97
C SER A 28 17.96 6.84 -22.49
N PHE A 29 17.52 6.00 -23.43
CA PHE A 29 16.96 4.71 -23.02
C PHE A 29 18.03 3.81 -22.37
N GLU A 30 19.29 3.89 -22.80
CA GLU A 30 20.40 3.18 -22.15
C GLU A 30 20.63 3.64 -20.71
N GLU A 31 20.47 4.93 -20.44
CA GLU A 31 20.51 5.47 -19.08
C GLU A 31 19.35 4.92 -18.26
N SER A 32 18.14 4.91 -18.83
CA SER A 32 16.95 4.34 -18.18
C SER A 32 17.15 2.85 -17.86
N ILE A 33 17.75 2.07 -18.77
CA ILE A 33 18.08 0.65 -18.51
C ILE A 33 19.07 0.54 -17.35
N ARG A 34 20.10 1.39 -17.31
CA ARG A 34 21.09 1.35 -16.22
C ARG A 34 20.44 1.62 -14.86
N ARG A 35 19.51 2.58 -14.80
CA ARG A 35 18.82 2.99 -13.58
C ARG A 35 17.76 1.99 -13.13
N TYR A 36 16.88 1.56 -14.04
CA TYR A 36 15.63 0.87 -13.69
C TYR A 36 15.52 -0.56 -14.22
N GLY A 37 16.47 -1.03 -15.04
CA GLY A 37 16.53 -2.40 -15.58
C GLY A 37 16.97 -3.44 -14.54
N LYS A 38 16.42 -3.40 -13.33
CA LYS A 38 16.69 -4.34 -12.24
C LYS A 38 15.52 -5.32 -12.13
N LEU A 39 15.81 -6.62 -12.04
CA LEU A 39 14.78 -7.66 -11.95
C LEU A 39 14.33 -7.87 -10.50
N MET A 40 13.04 -8.14 -10.34
CA MET A 40 12.30 -8.44 -9.12
C MET A 40 12.36 -9.91 -8.73
N SER A 41 12.18 -10.74 -9.74
CA SER A 41 12.07 -12.19 -9.64
C SER A 41 12.83 -12.78 -10.81
N ASN A 42 13.01 -14.10 -10.82
CA ASN A 42 13.57 -14.70 -12.01
C ASN A 42 12.57 -14.55 -13.17
N PRO A 43 13.07 -14.33 -14.39
CA PRO A 43 12.21 -14.29 -15.56
C PRO A 43 11.41 -15.59 -15.71
N GLY A 44 10.09 -15.48 -15.78
CA GLY A 44 9.14 -16.58 -15.93
C GLY A 44 8.40 -16.95 -14.65
N ASP A 45 8.88 -16.52 -13.48
CA ASP A 45 8.34 -16.94 -12.18
C ASP A 45 6.88 -16.51 -11.96
N ARG A 46 6.54 -15.28 -12.38
CA ARG A 46 5.23 -14.68 -12.14
C ARG A 46 4.94 -13.51 -13.08
N TYR A 47 3.67 -13.11 -13.13
CA TYR A 47 3.22 -11.89 -13.78
C TYR A 47 3.55 -10.64 -12.95
N THR A 48 4.16 -9.62 -13.57
CA THR A 48 4.33 -8.28 -13.04
C THR A 48 4.30 -7.28 -14.19
N TYR A 49 3.23 -6.49 -14.26
CA TYR A 49 3.06 -5.49 -15.30
C TYR A 49 4.21 -4.45 -15.29
N ALA A 50 4.89 -4.32 -16.43
CA ALA A 50 6.08 -3.47 -16.54
C ALA A 50 6.11 -2.70 -17.87
N ASN A 51 5.74 -1.42 -17.86
CA ASN A 51 5.89 -0.55 -19.04
C ASN A 51 7.33 -0.49 -19.52
N PHE A 52 8.30 -0.52 -18.59
CA PHE A 52 9.72 -0.51 -18.92
C PHE A 52 10.11 -1.69 -19.82
N GLY A 53 9.45 -2.84 -19.64
CA GLY A 53 9.62 -3.99 -20.53
C GLY A 53 9.26 -3.67 -21.98
N TYR A 54 8.15 -2.98 -22.20
CA TYR A 54 7.76 -2.55 -23.54
C TYR A 54 8.66 -1.47 -24.14
N GLY A 55 9.27 -0.62 -23.30
CA GLY A 55 10.40 0.22 -23.71
C GLY A 55 11.58 -0.61 -24.22
N ILE A 56 11.93 -1.72 -23.56
CA ILE A 56 13.00 -2.61 -24.02
C ILE A 56 12.64 -3.23 -25.38
N LEU A 57 11.36 -3.54 -25.62
CA LEU A 57 10.91 -4.07 -26.92
C LEU A 57 11.07 -3.06 -28.06
N ASP A 58 10.73 -1.78 -27.85
CA ASP A 58 10.97 -0.75 -28.87
C ASP A 58 12.46 -0.61 -29.21
N PHE A 59 13.31 -0.71 -28.19
CA PHE A 59 14.75 -0.58 -28.34
C PHE A 59 15.33 -1.76 -29.11
N ILE A 60 14.83 -2.97 -28.84
CA ILE A 60 15.15 -4.18 -29.61
C ILE A 60 14.71 -4.02 -31.06
N ILE A 61 13.48 -3.56 -31.32
CA ILE A 61 12.97 -3.32 -32.68
C ILE A 61 13.85 -2.34 -33.44
N GLY A 62 14.21 -1.21 -32.81
CA GLY A 62 15.05 -0.19 -33.44
C GLY A 62 16.43 -0.72 -33.82
N ARG A 63 17.07 -1.48 -32.92
CA ARG A 63 18.38 -2.10 -33.18
C ARG A 63 18.33 -3.19 -34.24
N ALA A 64 17.32 -4.06 -34.19
CA ALA A 64 17.18 -5.18 -35.13
C ALA A 64 16.85 -4.70 -36.54
N SER A 65 15.97 -3.70 -36.66
CA SER A 65 15.53 -3.15 -37.94
C SER A 65 16.46 -2.08 -38.53
N ARG A 66 17.33 -1.48 -37.69
CA ARG A 66 18.11 -0.28 -38.01
C ARG A 66 17.25 0.92 -38.45
N LYS A 67 15.99 0.96 -38.02
CA LYS A 67 15.05 2.07 -38.20
C LYS A 67 14.65 2.62 -36.83
N SER A 68 14.11 3.84 -36.78
CA SER A 68 13.45 4.30 -35.56
C SER A 68 12.22 3.42 -35.28
N TYR A 69 11.84 3.27 -34.00
CA TYR A 69 10.63 2.54 -33.64
C TYR A 69 9.38 3.13 -34.32
N ALA A 70 9.29 4.47 -34.36
CA ALA A 70 8.22 5.18 -35.04
C ALA A 70 8.12 4.86 -36.55
N ASP A 71 9.25 4.90 -37.27
CA ASP A 71 9.28 4.59 -38.70
C ASP A 71 8.98 3.13 -38.99
N TRP A 72 9.47 2.22 -38.13
CA TRP A 72 9.19 0.80 -38.23
C TRP A 72 7.71 0.51 -38.02
N MET A 73 7.10 1.02 -36.94
CA MET A 73 5.67 0.86 -36.68
C MET A 73 4.81 1.44 -37.81
N LYS A 74 5.14 2.64 -38.31
CA LYS A 74 4.40 3.26 -39.42
C LYS A 74 4.41 2.38 -40.67
N ARG A 75 5.58 1.84 -41.05
CA ARG A 75 5.76 1.08 -42.30
C ARG A 75 5.31 -0.36 -42.22
N GLU A 76 5.58 -1.03 -41.11
CA GLU A 76 5.41 -2.49 -40.99
C GLU A 76 4.09 -2.86 -40.30
N VAL A 77 3.41 -1.91 -39.64
CA VAL A 77 2.14 -2.17 -38.92
C VAL A 77 1.04 -1.19 -39.36
N PHE A 78 1.22 0.11 -39.17
CA PHE A 78 0.10 1.07 -39.33
C PHE A 78 -0.36 1.21 -40.78
N ILE A 79 0.56 1.43 -41.73
CA ILE A 79 0.21 1.54 -43.16
C ILE A 79 -0.40 0.23 -43.70
N PRO A 80 0.20 -0.96 -43.48
CA PRO A 80 -0.39 -2.23 -43.91
C PRO A 80 -1.80 -2.45 -43.38
N LEU A 81 -2.08 -2.09 -42.12
CA LEU A 81 -3.42 -2.24 -41.54
C LEU A 81 -4.36 -1.06 -41.86
N GLY A 82 -3.94 -0.10 -42.70
CA GLY A 82 -4.68 1.11 -43.07
C GLY A 82 -5.00 2.04 -41.90
N MET A 83 -4.19 2.00 -40.84
CA MET A 83 -4.28 2.87 -39.67
C MET A 83 -3.63 4.23 -39.96
N ASN A 84 -4.23 4.99 -40.88
CA ASN A 84 -3.64 6.18 -41.49
C ASN A 84 -3.63 7.43 -40.59
N ARG A 85 -4.21 7.37 -39.39
CA ARG A 85 -4.20 8.42 -38.37
C ARG A 85 -3.57 7.92 -37.06
N THR A 86 -2.59 7.03 -37.20
CA THR A 86 -1.86 6.43 -36.08
C THR A 86 -0.37 6.74 -36.19
N SER A 87 0.25 7.12 -35.08
CA SER A 87 1.68 7.43 -34.99
C SER A 87 2.27 7.06 -33.63
N VAL A 88 3.57 6.82 -33.60
CA VAL A 88 4.36 6.87 -32.35
C VAL A 88 4.80 8.31 -32.17
N HIS A 89 4.49 8.88 -31.00
CA HIS A 89 4.50 10.31 -30.72
C HIS A 89 3.48 11.09 -31.56
N LEU A 90 3.14 12.29 -31.08
CA LEU A 90 2.34 13.21 -31.86
C LEU A 90 3.24 13.85 -32.93
N SER A 91 2.90 13.65 -34.21
CA SER A 91 3.57 14.34 -35.31
C SER A 91 2.82 15.62 -35.69
N ASP A 92 3.53 16.58 -36.28
CA ASP A 92 2.95 17.81 -36.82
C ASP A 92 1.79 17.53 -37.80
N GLU A 93 1.86 16.41 -38.53
CA GLU A 93 0.82 15.95 -39.46
C GLU A 93 -0.53 15.71 -38.76
N TYR A 94 -0.48 15.17 -37.53
CA TYR A 94 -1.68 14.71 -36.80
C TYR A 94 -2.07 15.59 -35.62
N GLU A 95 -1.27 16.60 -35.27
CA GLU A 95 -1.51 17.51 -34.14
C GLU A 95 -2.92 18.11 -34.15
N GLN A 96 -3.41 18.55 -35.32
CA GLN A 96 -4.75 19.12 -35.48
C GLN A 96 -5.91 18.15 -35.17
N TYR A 97 -5.66 16.83 -35.21
CA TYR A 97 -6.66 15.80 -34.93
C TYR A 97 -6.57 15.28 -33.49
N ALA A 98 -5.51 15.62 -32.76
CA ALA A 98 -5.30 15.14 -31.41
C ALA A 98 -6.29 15.77 -30.43
N ALA A 99 -6.90 14.93 -29.60
CA ALA A 99 -7.72 15.41 -28.50
C ALA A 99 -6.83 16.07 -27.44
N VAL A 100 -7.24 17.25 -26.98
CA VAL A 100 -6.64 17.90 -25.81
C VAL A 100 -6.85 17.00 -24.58
N ARG A 101 -5.80 16.74 -23.82
CA ARG A 101 -5.84 15.96 -22.57
C ARG A 101 -6.30 16.85 -21.41
N TYR A 102 -7.17 16.35 -20.55
CA TYR A 102 -7.69 17.11 -19.41
C TYR A 102 -7.36 16.46 -18.06
N GLY A 103 -6.91 17.27 -17.11
CA GLY A 103 -6.69 16.88 -15.72
C GLY A 103 -8.00 16.71 -14.96
N GLU A 104 -7.90 16.23 -13.73
CA GLU A 104 -9.06 16.05 -12.83
C GLU A 104 -9.78 17.37 -12.50
N ASP A 105 -9.09 18.50 -12.65
CA ASP A 105 -9.64 19.84 -12.48
C ASP A 105 -10.30 20.40 -13.75
N GLY A 106 -10.39 19.59 -14.82
CA GLY A 106 -10.96 19.98 -16.10
C GLY A 106 -10.08 20.93 -16.91
N LYS A 107 -8.81 21.14 -16.53
CA LYS A 107 -7.88 21.99 -17.27
C LYS A 107 -7.04 21.17 -18.27
N PRO A 108 -6.63 21.78 -19.40
CA PRO A 108 -5.70 21.15 -20.33
C PRO A 108 -4.38 20.78 -19.63
N ILE A 109 -3.89 19.57 -19.91
CA ILE A 109 -2.57 19.11 -19.48
C ILE A 109 -1.56 19.48 -20.58
N PRO A 110 -0.41 20.08 -20.22
CA PRO A 110 0.66 20.33 -21.19
C PRO A 110 1.19 19.05 -21.85
N TYR A 111 1.86 19.17 -22.99
CA TYR A 111 2.39 17.99 -23.68
C TYR A 111 3.43 17.29 -22.82
N TYR A 112 3.48 15.95 -22.90
CA TYR A 112 4.49 15.16 -22.22
C TYR A 112 4.91 13.95 -23.05
N THR A 113 6.16 13.54 -22.84
CA THR A 113 6.75 12.32 -23.39
C THR A 113 7.14 11.34 -22.27
N PHE A 114 7.75 10.20 -22.64
CA PHE A 114 8.11 9.08 -21.79
C PHE A 114 9.56 8.66 -22.03
N ASP A 115 10.07 7.78 -21.17
CA ASP A 115 11.32 7.04 -21.34
C ASP A 115 11.07 5.57 -21.75
N HIS A 116 9.89 5.26 -22.28
CA HIS A 116 9.44 3.89 -22.61
C HIS A 116 8.37 3.91 -23.73
N ASP A 117 8.73 4.41 -24.91
CA ASP A 117 7.80 4.70 -26.00
C ASP A 117 6.94 3.50 -26.42
N GLY A 118 7.52 2.31 -26.47
CA GLY A 118 6.85 1.07 -26.86
C GLY A 118 5.67 0.68 -25.96
N ALA A 119 5.58 1.26 -24.75
CA ALA A 119 4.44 1.03 -23.86
C ALA A 119 3.36 2.11 -23.95
N SER A 120 3.72 3.34 -24.36
CA SER A 120 2.90 4.53 -24.04
C SER A 120 2.76 5.55 -25.17
N ALA A 121 3.62 5.55 -26.19
CA ALA A 121 3.74 6.67 -27.12
C ALA A 121 2.82 6.60 -28.35
N VAL A 122 1.99 5.57 -28.50
CA VAL A 122 1.10 5.45 -29.67
C VAL A 122 -0.14 6.34 -29.52
N TYR A 123 -0.38 7.17 -30.53
CA TYR A 123 -1.62 7.91 -30.73
C TYR A 123 -2.41 7.25 -31.84
N ALA A 124 -3.70 6.97 -31.61
CA ALA A 124 -4.59 6.35 -32.58
C ALA A 124 -6.02 6.85 -32.42
N SER A 125 -6.78 6.86 -33.51
CA SER A 125 -8.22 7.06 -33.47
C SER A 125 -8.95 5.76 -33.08
N ALA A 126 -10.20 5.88 -32.61
CA ALA A 126 -11.03 4.69 -32.35
C ALA A 126 -11.26 3.85 -33.63
N HIS A 127 -11.33 4.52 -34.79
CA HIS A 127 -11.46 3.87 -36.09
C HIS A 127 -10.22 3.03 -36.43
N ASP A 128 -9.02 3.59 -36.27
CA ASP A 128 -7.77 2.87 -36.55
C ASP A 128 -7.58 1.68 -35.59
N LEU A 129 -7.93 1.84 -34.31
CA LEU A 129 -7.90 0.73 -33.36
C LEU A 129 -8.93 -0.35 -33.68
N ALA A 130 -10.08 0.00 -34.25
CA ALA A 130 -11.05 -1.00 -34.73
C ALA A 130 -10.47 -1.79 -35.91
N ARG A 131 -9.72 -1.15 -36.82
CA ARG A 131 -9.01 -1.85 -37.91
C ARG A 131 -7.93 -2.80 -37.40
N PHE A 132 -7.21 -2.40 -36.35
CA PHE A 132 -6.26 -3.27 -35.64
C PHE A 132 -6.96 -4.46 -34.96
N ALA A 133 -8.14 -4.22 -34.36
CA ALA A 133 -8.95 -5.27 -33.74
C ALA A 133 -9.47 -6.30 -34.76
N LEU A 134 -9.91 -5.85 -35.94
CA LEU A 134 -10.32 -6.74 -37.04
C LEU A 134 -9.17 -7.65 -37.48
N PHE A 135 -7.96 -7.10 -37.65
CA PHE A 135 -6.77 -7.93 -37.92
C PHE A 135 -6.57 -9.02 -36.86
N HIS A 136 -6.73 -8.69 -35.58
CA HIS A 136 -6.64 -9.66 -34.49
C HIS A 136 -7.81 -10.66 -34.40
N LEU A 137 -8.93 -10.39 -35.08
CA LEU A 137 -10.03 -11.34 -35.29
C LEU A 137 -9.79 -12.25 -36.52
N GLY A 138 -8.73 -11.98 -37.30
CA GLY A 138 -8.51 -12.65 -38.59
C GLY A 138 -9.38 -12.09 -39.72
N GLU A 139 -9.99 -10.92 -39.51
CA GLU A 139 -10.83 -10.22 -40.49
C GLU A 139 -10.02 -9.05 -41.08
N LEU A 140 -9.86 -9.05 -42.40
CA LEU A 140 -9.16 -7.97 -43.11
C LEU A 140 -10.14 -7.22 -44.00
N LEU A 141 -10.14 -5.90 -43.91
CA LEU A 141 -10.81 -5.04 -44.88
C LEU A 141 -10.06 -5.06 -46.21
N GLU A 142 -10.73 -4.66 -47.29
CA GLU A 142 -10.19 -4.68 -48.66
C GLU A 142 -8.87 -3.90 -48.81
N ASP A 143 -8.69 -2.84 -48.01
CA ASP A 143 -7.50 -2.00 -47.98
C ASP A 143 -6.50 -2.39 -46.87
N GLN A 144 -6.67 -3.54 -46.21
CA GLN A 144 -5.71 -4.08 -45.24
C GLN A 144 -4.85 -5.18 -45.85
N VAL A 145 -3.58 -5.15 -45.48
CA VAL A 145 -2.58 -6.16 -45.80
C VAL A 145 -2.23 -6.91 -44.53
N GLU A 146 -2.32 -8.24 -44.60
CA GLU A 146 -1.92 -9.13 -43.50
C GLU A 146 -0.43 -8.94 -43.17
N ILE A 147 -0.11 -8.60 -41.92
CA ILE A 147 1.28 -8.45 -41.45
C ILE A 147 1.87 -9.77 -40.93
N PHE A 148 1.02 -10.64 -40.36
CA PHE A 148 1.29 -12.03 -40.04
C PHE A 148 -0.03 -12.81 -39.94
N GLY A 149 0.00 -14.12 -40.20
CA GLY A 149 -1.20 -14.96 -40.27
C GLY A 149 -1.98 -15.08 -38.95
N ILE A 150 -3.24 -15.52 -39.04
CA ILE A 150 -4.14 -15.78 -37.89
C ILE A 150 -3.48 -16.57 -36.75
N GLN A 151 -2.58 -17.53 -37.06
CA GLN A 151 -1.84 -18.28 -36.05
C GLN A 151 -0.97 -17.39 -35.15
N GLY A 152 -0.38 -16.33 -35.70
CA GLY A 152 0.37 -15.35 -34.92
C GLY A 152 -0.55 -14.54 -33.99
N THR A 153 -1.75 -14.19 -34.46
CA THR A 153 -2.72 -13.46 -33.60
C THR A 153 -3.21 -14.34 -32.46
N LEU A 154 -3.50 -15.62 -32.72
CA LEU A 154 -3.87 -16.60 -31.70
C LEU A 154 -2.74 -16.87 -30.70
N GLU A 155 -1.50 -16.92 -31.17
CA GLU A 155 -0.33 -17.01 -30.29
C GLU A 155 -0.24 -15.82 -29.33
N MET A 156 -0.48 -14.60 -29.83
CA MET A 156 -0.51 -13.41 -28.97
C MET A 156 -1.66 -13.42 -27.95
N GLN A 157 -2.78 -14.04 -28.30
CA GLN A 157 -3.99 -14.14 -27.47
C GLN A 157 -4.01 -15.40 -26.59
N THR A 158 -2.97 -16.23 -26.63
CA THR A 158 -2.86 -17.38 -25.74
C THR A 158 -2.32 -16.92 -24.39
N PRO A 159 -3.02 -17.13 -23.26
CA PRO A 159 -2.51 -16.79 -21.96
C PRO A 159 -1.28 -17.66 -21.66
N THR A 160 -0.15 -17.01 -21.37
CA THR A 160 1.12 -17.70 -21.03
C THR A 160 1.56 -17.43 -19.61
N GLN A 161 0.88 -16.51 -18.93
CA GLN A 161 1.09 -16.16 -17.53
C GLN A 161 -0.26 -15.92 -16.87
N GLU A 162 -0.44 -16.44 -15.67
CA GLU A 162 -1.65 -16.19 -14.88
C GLU A 162 -1.53 -14.83 -14.17
N ILE A 163 -2.62 -14.06 -14.17
CA ILE A 163 -2.75 -12.81 -13.40
C ILE A 163 -3.50 -13.12 -12.11
N VAL A 164 -4.67 -13.75 -12.27
CA VAL A 164 -5.55 -14.26 -11.22
C VAL A 164 -6.32 -15.45 -11.81
N SER A 165 -6.95 -16.26 -10.96
CA SER A 165 -7.75 -17.39 -11.45
C SER A 165 -8.75 -16.96 -12.52
N GLY A 166 -8.70 -17.61 -13.69
CA GLY A 166 -9.57 -17.32 -14.84
C GLY A 166 -9.14 -16.12 -15.70
N SER A 167 -8.02 -15.44 -15.37
CA SER A 167 -7.45 -14.36 -16.20
C SER A 167 -5.93 -14.48 -16.33
N GLY A 168 -5.45 -14.51 -17.57
CA GLY A 168 -4.04 -14.56 -17.91
C GLY A 168 -3.58 -13.40 -18.79
N TYR A 169 -2.29 -13.37 -19.09
CA TYR A 169 -1.66 -12.44 -20.00
C TYR A 169 -0.93 -13.20 -21.11
N GLY A 170 -1.20 -12.80 -22.35
CA GLY A 170 -0.55 -13.28 -23.58
C GLY A 170 0.57 -12.35 -24.01
N MET A 171 0.76 -12.16 -25.32
CA MET A 171 1.72 -11.18 -25.83
C MET A 171 1.00 -9.85 -26.10
N GLY A 172 1.02 -8.95 -25.11
CA GLY A 172 0.34 -7.65 -25.20
C GLY A 172 -1.16 -7.68 -24.99
N TRP A 173 -1.72 -8.78 -24.50
CA TRP A 173 -3.15 -8.92 -24.25
C TRP A 173 -3.40 -9.49 -22.86
N ARG A 174 -4.34 -8.90 -22.14
CA ARG A 174 -5.02 -9.58 -21.03
C ARG A 174 -6.13 -10.44 -21.61
N ILE A 175 -6.21 -11.69 -21.17
CA ILE A 175 -7.23 -12.64 -21.57
C ILE A 175 -8.02 -13.04 -20.33
N THR A 176 -9.34 -12.98 -20.42
CA THR A 176 -10.25 -13.46 -19.39
C THR A 176 -11.14 -14.50 -20.05
N GLU A 177 -11.06 -15.75 -19.59
CA GLU A 177 -11.81 -16.86 -20.20
C GLU A 177 -13.31 -16.80 -19.86
N ASP A 178 -13.66 -16.17 -18.73
CA ASP A 178 -15.04 -15.95 -18.30
C ASP A 178 -15.21 -14.52 -17.75
N ASP A 179 -15.48 -13.56 -18.63
CA ASP A 179 -15.94 -12.21 -18.29
C ASP A 179 -17.47 -12.19 -18.49
N PHE A 180 -18.21 -12.51 -17.42
CA PHE A 180 -19.67 -12.61 -17.44
C PHE A 180 -20.21 -13.61 -18.50
N GLY A 181 -19.57 -14.75 -18.66
CA GLY A 181 -19.97 -15.87 -19.51
C GLY A 181 -19.35 -15.87 -20.90
N ILE A 182 -18.41 -14.96 -21.19
CA ILE A 182 -17.73 -14.91 -22.49
C ILE A 182 -16.22 -14.71 -22.34
N LYS A 183 -15.46 -15.17 -23.34
CA LYS A 183 -14.03 -14.89 -23.45
C LYS A 183 -13.81 -13.46 -23.94
N THR A 184 -12.90 -12.74 -23.28
CA THR A 184 -12.44 -11.42 -23.72
C THR A 184 -10.92 -11.37 -23.87
N VAL A 185 -10.48 -10.66 -24.91
CA VAL A 185 -9.07 -10.33 -25.16
C VAL A 185 -8.96 -8.82 -25.16
N ARG A 186 -8.26 -8.24 -24.18
CA ARG A 186 -8.33 -6.81 -23.89
C ARG A 186 -6.97 -6.21 -23.57
N HIS A 187 -6.81 -4.94 -23.95
CA HIS A 187 -5.80 -4.07 -23.36
C HIS A 187 -6.43 -2.74 -22.98
N THR A 188 -5.94 -2.15 -21.89
CA THR A 188 -6.37 -0.85 -21.38
C THR A 188 -5.19 0.10 -21.34
N GLY A 189 -5.42 1.40 -21.50
CA GLY A 189 -4.40 2.43 -21.34
C GLY A 189 -4.84 3.47 -20.32
N GLY A 190 -3.90 3.93 -19.51
CA GLY A 190 -4.13 4.97 -18.51
C GLY A 190 -2.91 5.86 -18.38
N MET A 191 -3.07 7.13 -18.67
CA MET A 191 -2.04 8.16 -18.53
C MET A 191 -2.67 9.47 -18.03
N PRO A 192 -1.89 10.45 -17.58
CA PRO A 192 -2.40 11.77 -17.24
C PRO A 192 -3.36 12.34 -18.29
N GLY A 193 -4.64 12.42 -17.96
CA GLY A 193 -5.68 12.97 -18.82
C GLY A 193 -6.04 12.12 -20.04
N VAL A 194 -5.79 10.80 -20.02
CA VAL A 194 -6.25 9.86 -21.05
C VAL A 194 -6.60 8.49 -20.45
N ARG A 195 -7.71 7.92 -20.90
CA ARG A 195 -8.11 6.52 -20.64
C ARG A 195 -8.54 5.84 -21.93
N THR A 196 -8.07 4.62 -22.19
CA THR A 196 -8.38 3.87 -23.42
C THR A 196 -8.71 2.41 -23.12
N TYR A 197 -9.62 1.85 -23.90
CA TYR A 197 -10.02 0.44 -23.86
C TYR A 197 -10.15 -0.08 -25.28
N LEU A 198 -9.53 -1.24 -25.53
CA LEU A 198 -9.78 -2.07 -26.70
C LEU A 198 -10.07 -3.49 -26.20
N THR A 199 -11.27 -3.97 -26.47
CA THR A 199 -11.72 -5.31 -26.09
C THR A 199 -12.20 -6.06 -27.33
N ILE A 200 -11.63 -7.22 -27.58
CA ILE A 200 -11.97 -8.15 -28.64
C ILE A 200 -12.79 -9.29 -28.02
N LEU A 201 -13.84 -9.70 -28.74
CA LEU A 201 -14.76 -10.78 -28.41
C LEU A 201 -14.62 -11.87 -29.49
N PRO A 202 -13.63 -12.78 -29.37
CA PRO A 202 -13.29 -13.72 -30.45
C PRO A 202 -14.49 -14.58 -30.88
N ASP A 203 -15.25 -15.11 -29.92
CA ASP A 203 -16.40 -15.99 -30.17
C ASP A 203 -17.62 -15.27 -30.79
N HIS A 204 -17.57 -13.94 -30.84
CA HIS A 204 -18.65 -13.08 -31.36
C HIS A 204 -18.23 -12.29 -32.60
N ASN A 205 -17.02 -12.50 -33.12
CA ASN A 205 -16.42 -11.74 -34.23
C ASN A 205 -16.65 -10.22 -34.09
N ALA A 206 -16.39 -9.70 -32.89
CA ALA A 206 -16.70 -8.32 -32.54
C ALA A 206 -15.57 -7.70 -31.71
N ALA A 207 -15.46 -6.38 -31.77
CA ALA A 207 -14.56 -5.61 -30.93
C ALA A 207 -15.19 -4.28 -30.53
N VAL A 208 -14.82 -3.80 -29.35
CA VAL A 208 -15.26 -2.52 -28.79
C VAL A 208 -14.03 -1.68 -28.46
N VAL A 209 -14.04 -0.44 -28.95
CA VAL A 209 -13.02 0.57 -28.66
C VAL A 209 -13.67 1.76 -27.98
N ALA A 210 -13.15 2.16 -26.82
CA ALA A 210 -13.59 3.34 -26.09
C ALA A 210 -12.39 4.18 -25.66
N LEU A 211 -12.38 5.47 -26.03
CA LEU A 211 -11.30 6.41 -25.74
C LEU A 211 -11.87 7.62 -25.01
N CYS A 212 -11.15 8.12 -24.01
CA CYS A 212 -11.47 9.36 -23.29
C CYS A 212 -10.21 10.18 -23.07
N ASN A 213 -10.33 11.50 -23.24
CA ASN A 213 -9.28 12.49 -23.01
C ASN A 213 -9.31 13.07 -21.59
N SER A 214 -9.63 12.21 -20.61
CA SER A 214 -9.50 12.49 -19.19
C SER A 214 -9.06 11.22 -18.45
N SER A 215 -8.71 11.33 -17.17
CA SER A 215 -8.36 10.17 -16.33
C SER A 215 -9.58 9.35 -15.88
N SER A 216 -10.78 9.64 -16.38
CA SER A 216 -12.04 8.99 -16.02
C SER A 216 -12.09 7.49 -16.34
N ASP A 217 -12.78 6.71 -15.51
CA ASP A 217 -13.03 5.27 -15.75
C ASP A 217 -14.24 5.01 -16.67
N LEU A 218 -14.92 6.06 -17.15
CA LEU A 218 -16.08 5.96 -18.04
C LEU A 218 -15.88 5.04 -19.25
N PRO A 219 -14.72 5.01 -19.95
CA PRO A 219 -14.49 4.08 -21.05
C PRO A 219 -14.68 2.61 -20.67
N GLY A 220 -14.36 2.21 -19.44
CA GLY A 220 -14.58 0.86 -18.97
C GLY A 220 -16.07 0.53 -18.88
N LEU A 221 -16.87 1.44 -18.31
CA LEU A 221 -18.33 1.30 -18.22
C LEU A 221 -18.98 1.28 -19.61
N VAL A 222 -18.59 2.20 -20.49
CA VAL A 222 -19.10 2.26 -21.88
C VAL A 222 -18.75 0.98 -22.64
N THR A 223 -17.55 0.42 -22.42
CA THR A 223 -17.15 -0.85 -23.03
C THR A 223 -18.05 -1.99 -22.55
N GLN A 224 -18.30 -2.10 -21.24
CA GLN A 224 -19.21 -3.11 -20.69
C GLN A 224 -20.63 -2.98 -21.24
N ASP A 225 -21.18 -1.76 -21.26
CA ASP A 225 -22.54 -1.53 -21.74
C ASP A 225 -22.66 -1.81 -23.26
N ALA A 226 -21.62 -1.48 -24.05
CA ALA A 226 -21.57 -1.84 -25.47
C ALA A 226 -21.51 -3.36 -25.68
N ILE A 227 -20.70 -4.10 -24.91
CA ILE A 227 -20.65 -5.56 -24.96
C ILE A 227 -22.01 -6.15 -24.54
N ALA A 228 -22.63 -5.63 -23.49
CA ALA A 228 -23.96 -6.05 -23.03
C ALA A 228 -25.04 -5.83 -24.11
N ALA A 229 -24.94 -4.76 -24.91
CA ALA A 229 -25.84 -4.53 -26.03
C ALA A 229 -25.63 -5.52 -27.19
N LEU A 230 -24.42 -6.04 -27.37
CA LEU A 230 -24.06 -7.01 -28.42
C LEU A 230 -24.34 -8.46 -28.01
N VAL A 231 -24.17 -8.80 -26.72
CA VAL A 231 -24.15 -10.18 -26.23
C VAL A 231 -25.15 -10.36 -25.07
N PRO A 232 -26.33 -10.97 -25.32
CA PRO A 232 -27.37 -11.14 -24.29
C PRO A 232 -26.93 -11.92 -23.04
N LEU A 233 -26.05 -12.91 -23.19
CA LEU A 233 -25.51 -13.67 -22.05
C LEU A 233 -24.69 -12.77 -21.11
N TYR A 234 -23.82 -11.95 -21.69
CA TYR A 234 -23.01 -10.96 -20.96
C TYR A 234 -23.91 -10.00 -20.19
N GLN A 235 -24.94 -9.44 -20.85
CA GLN A 235 -25.89 -8.53 -20.21
C GLN A 235 -26.57 -9.17 -18.99
N LYS A 236 -27.09 -10.39 -19.15
CA LYS A 236 -27.77 -11.12 -18.07
C LYS A 236 -26.85 -11.30 -16.86
N ASN A 237 -25.63 -11.75 -17.10
CA ASN A 237 -24.66 -12.06 -16.05
C ASN A 237 -24.11 -10.78 -15.39
N LEU A 238 -23.88 -9.71 -16.16
CA LEU A 238 -23.48 -8.40 -15.64
C LEU A 238 -24.56 -7.81 -14.71
N ILE A 239 -25.85 -7.89 -15.09
CA ILE A 239 -26.95 -7.43 -14.24
C ILE A 239 -27.01 -8.27 -12.96
N ALA A 240 -26.93 -9.59 -13.06
CA ALA A 240 -26.92 -10.47 -11.90
C ALA A 240 -25.79 -10.10 -10.94
N TRP A 241 -24.58 -9.87 -11.45
CA TRP A 241 -23.43 -9.43 -10.67
C TRP A 241 -23.62 -8.06 -10.02
N ARG A 242 -24.15 -7.07 -10.75
CA ARG A 242 -24.45 -5.73 -10.19
C ARG A 242 -25.50 -5.79 -9.07
N LEU A 243 -26.40 -6.78 -9.10
CA LEU A 243 -27.44 -6.99 -8.09
C LEU A 243 -26.98 -7.84 -6.90
N SER A 244 -26.05 -8.76 -7.11
CA SER A 244 -25.35 -9.44 -6.01
C SER A 244 -24.36 -8.44 -5.41
N SER A 245 -24.77 -7.72 -4.35
CA SER A 245 -23.80 -6.99 -3.53
C SER A 245 -22.63 -7.95 -3.26
N PRO A 246 -21.39 -7.63 -3.68
CA PRO A 246 -20.27 -8.44 -3.22
C PRO A 246 -20.32 -8.39 -1.70
N ASP A 247 -20.27 -9.55 -1.05
CA ASP A 247 -20.13 -9.64 0.39
C ASP A 247 -19.02 -8.69 0.83
N ALA A 248 -19.14 -8.16 2.06
CA ALA A 248 -18.04 -7.41 2.66
C ALA A 248 -16.74 -8.20 2.40
N PRO A 249 -15.65 -7.55 1.95
CA PRO A 249 -14.41 -8.25 1.68
C PRO A 249 -14.10 -9.14 2.88
N PRO A 250 -13.64 -10.39 2.64
CA PRO A 250 -13.38 -11.33 3.71
C PRO A 250 -12.58 -10.64 4.82
N ALA A 251 -12.91 -10.95 6.07
CA ALA A 251 -12.21 -10.39 7.21
C ALA A 251 -10.70 -10.54 6.97
N LYS A 252 -9.97 -9.43 7.09
CA LYS A 252 -8.55 -9.39 6.80
C LYS A 252 -7.84 -10.42 7.68
N GLU A 253 -7.20 -11.40 7.05
CA GLU A 253 -6.42 -12.40 7.79
C GLU A 253 -5.26 -11.68 8.49
N SER A 254 -4.95 -12.11 9.71
CA SER A 254 -3.80 -11.59 10.44
C SER A 254 -2.52 -11.90 9.67
N MET A 255 -1.60 -10.94 9.63
CA MET A 255 -0.25 -11.15 9.10
C MET A 255 0.38 -12.43 9.68
N PRO A 256 0.96 -13.31 8.85
CA PRO A 256 1.54 -14.57 9.32
C PRO A 256 2.77 -14.36 10.20
N ASP A 257 3.05 -15.33 11.09
CA ASP A 257 4.19 -15.31 12.02
C ASP A 257 5.54 -15.18 11.31
N GLU A 258 5.62 -15.64 10.06
CA GLU A 258 6.81 -15.51 9.23
C GLU A 258 7.06 -14.07 8.79
N LEU A 259 6.11 -13.14 8.88
CA LEU A 259 6.36 -11.73 8.63
C LEU A 259 6.73 -10.96 9.89
N LEU A 260 6.35 -11.46 11.08
CA LEU A 260 6.65 -10.81 12.35
C LEU A 260 8.14 -10.63 12.59
N GLY A 261 8.55 -9.42 12.96
CA GLY A 261 9.94 -9.17 13.33
C GLY A 261 10.48 -7.83 12.90
N TYR A 262 11.75 -7.65 13.24
CA TYR A 262 12.57 -6.55 12.78
C TYR A 262 13.40 -7.02 11.59
N TRP A 263 13.21 -6.33 10.47
CA TRP A 263 13.82 -6.58 9.19
C TRP A 263 14.74 -5.42 8.85
N ARG A 264 15.93 -5.72 8.35
CA ARG A 264 16.92 -4.71 7.96
C ARG A 264 17.57 -5.09 6.65
N GLY A 265 17.78 -4.12 5.79
CA GLY A 265 18.51 -4.35 4.56
C GLY A 265 18.70 -3.12 3.72
N LYS A 266 18.66 -3.30 2.40
CA LYS A 266 19.06 -2.28 1.43
C LYS A 266 17.92 -1.94 0.48
N LEU A 267 17.73 -0.64 0.29
CA LEU A 267 16.95 -0.05 -0.77
C LEU A 267 17.90 0.40 -1.88
N LYS A 268 17.85 -0.26 -3.04
CA LYS A 268 18.70 0.06 -4.18
C LYS A 268 18.12 1.22 -4.97
N THR A 269 18.83 2.34 -5.00
CA THR A 269 18.56 3.46 -5.89
C THR A 269 19.65 3.59 -6.95
N TYR A 270 19.42 4.39 -7.99
CA TYR A 270 20.46 4.62 -8.99
C TYR A 270 21.58 5.55 -8.49
N GLU A 271 21.34 6.31 -7.42
CA GLU A 271 22.32 7.22 -6.80
C GLU A 271 23.07 6.58 -5.62
N GLY A 272 22.61 5.42 -5.15
CA GLY A 272 23.26 4.66 -4.07
C GLY A 272 22.32 3.66 -3.39
N ASP A 273 22.91 2.68 -2.71
CA ASP A 273 22.14 1.85 -1.79
C ASP A 273 21.83 2.66 -0.52
N ARG A 274 20.56 2.64 -0.08
CA ARG A 274 20.09 3.24 1.17
C ARG A 274 19.75 2.16 2.20
N LEU A 275 19.85 2.48 3.48
CA LEU A 275 19.42 1.59 4.56
C LEU A 275 17.89 1.62 4.64
N ILE A 276 17.29 0.45 4.85
CA ILE A 276 15.87 0.35 5.16
C ILE A 276 15.64 -0.66 6.28
N GLU A 277 14.67 -0.32 7.12
CA GLU A 277 14.25 -1.09 8.27
C GLU A 277 12.73 -1.21 8.30
N ILE A 278 12.21 -2.40 8.61
CA ILE A 278 10.78 -2.67 8.75
C ILE A 278 10.55 -3.42 10.07
N TRP A 279 9.55 -2.99 10.82
CA TRP A 279 9.06 -3.67 12.02
C TRP A 279 7.64 -4.14 11.76
N VAL A 280 7.40 -5.44 11.85
CA VAL A 280 6.06 -6.05 11.76
C VAL A 280 5.72 -6.60 13.13
N HIS A 281 4.79 -5.94 13.80
CA HIS A 281 4.36 -6.26 15.17
C HIS A 281 3.18 -7.26 15.18
N GLU A 282 2.97 -7.94 16.31
CA GLU A 282 1.90 -8.95 16.46
C GLU A 282 0.49 -8.37 16.42
N ASP A 283 0.33 -7.12 16.82
CA ASP A 283 -0.90 -6.34 16.70
C ASP A 283 -1.17 -5.88 15.26
N GLN A 284 -0.33 -6.32 14.31
CA GLN A 284 -0.35 -5.98 12.88
C GLN A 284 0.06 -4.54 12.56
N ASP A 285 0.56 -3.77 13.54
CA ASP A 285 1.21 -2.50 13.26
C ASP A 285 2.50 -2.77 12.48
N VAL A 286 2.66 -2.02 11.40
CA VAL A 286 3.86 -2.11 10.56
C VAL A 286 4.51 -0.75 10.52
N HIS A 287 5.78 -0.69 10.86
CA HIS A 287 6.57 0.52 10.79
C HIS A 287 7.74 0.36 9.83
N VAL A 288 8.17 1.47 9.24
CA VAL A 288 9.27 1.51 8.30
C VAL A 288 10.14 2.74 8.52
N ARG A 289 11.44 2.61 8.29
CA ARG A 289 12.42 3.70 8.31
C ARG A 289 13.38 3.54 7.14
N ILE A 290 13.73 4.65 6.50
CA ILE A 290 14.75 4.72 5.46
C ILE A 290 15.87 5.64 5.97
N ASP A 291 17.11 5.16 5.96
CA ASP A 291 18.26 5.81 6.59
C ASP A 291 17.98 6.34 8.02
N GLU A 292 18.20 7.63 8.26
CA GLU A 292 18.04 8.30 9.55
C GLU A 292 16.68 9.03 9.68
N ASP A 293 15.74 8.78 8.76
CA ASP A 293 14.40 9.38 8.82
C ASP A 293 13.62 8.92 10.06
N LEU A 294 12.52 9.62 10.35
CA LEU A 294 11.56 9.19 11.37
C LEU A 294 11.02 7.79 11.07
N LYS A 295 10.74 7.02 12.12
CA LYS A 295 10.03 5.74 12.01
C LYS A 295 8.56 6.00 11.67
N MET A 296 8.12 5.56 10.51
CA MET A 296 6.80 5.87 9.95
C MET A 296 5.86 4.67 10.02
N LEU A 297 4.58 4.91 10.30
CA LEU A 297 3.54 3.90 10.20
C LEU A 297 3.23 3.57 8.73
N VAL A 298 3.14 2.28 8.43
CA VAL A 298 2.67 1.76 7.14
C VAL A 298 1.16 1.62 7.20
N ASN A 299 0.48 2.34 6.30
CA ASN A 299 -0.97 2.33 6.19
C ASN A 299 -1.43 1.14 5.35
N TYR A 300 -2.55 0.55 5.76
CA TYR A 300 -3.17 -0.60 5.10
C TYR A 300 -2.20 -1.76 4.84
N PRO A 301 -1.40 -2.19 5.83
CA PRO A 301 -0.47 -3.30 5.63
C PRO A 301 -1.25 -4.58 5.36
N ASP A 302 -0.97 -5.31 4.29
CA ASP A 302 -1.77 -6.47 3.89
C ASP A 302 -0.89 -7.58 3.31
N TYR A 303 -1.30 -8.82 3.49
CA TYR A 303 -0.60 -9.99 2.95
C TYR A 303 -1.60 -10.97 2.35
N ASP A 304 -1.49 -11.23 1.06
CA ASP A 304 -2.41 -12.09 0.31
C ASP A 304 -1.95 -13.55 0.21
N GLY A 305 -0.94 -13.95 0.99
CA GLY A 305 -0.29 -15.27 0.92
C GLY A 305 0.96 -15.30 0.05
N ASP A 306 1.24 -14.24 -0.72
CA ASP A 306 2.43 -14.14 -1.57
C ASP A 306 3.12 -12.77 -1.42
N VAL A 307 2.34 -11.69 -1.44
CA VAL A 307 2.82 -10.30 -1.46
C VAL A 307 2.42 -9.55 -0.20
N PHE A 308 3.40 -9.06 0.54
CA PHE A 308 3.26 -8.10 1.63
C PHE A 308 3.25 -6.67 1.10
N THR A 309 2.13 -5.98 1.28
CA THR A 309 1.88 -4.64 0.75
C THR A 309 1.64 -3.61 1.85
N GLY A 310 1.78 -2.34 1.49
CA GLY A 310 1.47 -1.23 2.39
C GLY A 310 1.77 0.13 1.76
N LYS A 311 1.34 1.22 2.39
CA LYS A 311 1.57 2.59 1.88
C LYS A 311 2.06 3.53 2.98
N PHE A 312 3.09 4.30 2.70
CA PHE A 312 3.65 5.26 3.67
C PHE A 312 4.30 6.47 2.99
N ARG A 313 4.77 7.40 3.81
CA ARG A 313 5.57 8.57 3.40
C ARG A 313 6.95 8.43 4.01
N ALA A 314 8.00 8.57 3.21
CA ALA A 314 9.39 8.69 3.63
C ALA A 314 10.15 9.39 2.51
N GLU A 315 11.35 9.92 2.81
CA GLU A 315 12.20 10.58 1.84
C GLU A 315 13.15 9.54 1.24
N MET A 316 12.98 9.24 -0.06
CA MET A 316 13.91 8.42 -0.85
C MET A 316 14.98 9.24 -1.58
N ASP A 317 14.67 10.51 -1.86
CA ASP A 317 15.55 11.60 -2.30
C ASP A 317 16.49 11.37 -3.47
N THR A 318 16.09 10.54 -4.44
CA THR A 318 16.77 10.54 -5.74
C THR A 318 16.34 11.73 -6.59
N THR A 319 17.26 12.26 -7.42
CA THR A 319 16.98 13.45 -8.26
C THR A 319 15.71 13.31 -9.13
N ASP A 320 15.39 12.11 -9.60
CA ASP A 320 14.24 11.81 -10.46
C ASP A 320 12.87 11.81 -9.75
N ILE A 321 12.82 11.50 -8.46
CA ILE A 321 11.58 11.51 -7.65
C ILE A 321 11.41 12.81 -6.87
N SER A 322 12.50 13.51 -6.52
CA SER A 322 12.43 14.78 -5.77
C SER A 322 11.79 15.94 -6.55
N ARG A 323 11.53 15.76 -7.85
CA ARG A 323 10.82 16.75 -8.69
C ARG A 323 9.32 16.90 -8.38
N SER A 324 8.75 16.08 -7.52
CA SER A 324 7.33 16.15 -7.12
C SER A 324 7.11 15.51 -5.76
N PRO A 325 6.14 15.97 -4.94
CA PRO A 325 5.68 15.20 -3.79
C PRO A 325 5.22 13.80 -4.21
N TYR A 326 5.47 12.78 -3.38
CA TYR A 326 5.10 11.40 -3.65
C TYR A 326 4.63 10.66 -2.38
N THR A 327 4.06 9.47 -2.58
CA THR A 327 4.01 8.44 -1.55
C THR A 327 4.68 7.17 -2.01
N ILE A 328 5.02 6.34 -1.05
CA ILE A 328 5.65 5.06 -1.30
C ILE A 328 4.60 3.97 -1.17
N SER A 329 4.47 3.16 -2.22
CA SER A 329 3.75 1.89 -2.18
C SER A 329 4.75 0.77 -2.04
N MET A 330 4.58 -0.05 -1.02
CA MET A 330 5.41 -1.22 -0.76
C MET A 330 4.76 -2.47 -1.36
N LYS A 331 5.57 -3.31 -2.00
CA LYS A 331 5.24 -4.68 -2.40
C LYS A 331 6.47 -5.56 -2.20
N LEU A 332 6.45 -6.41 -1.19
CA LEU A 332 7.55 -7.30 -0.82
C LEU A 332 7.03 -8.74 -0.80
N ASN A 333 7.83 -9.68 -1.25
CA ASN A 333 7.58 -11.10 -1.14
C ASN A 333 8.48 -11.66 -0.04
N LEU A 334 7.95 -12.60 0.73
CA LEU A 334 8.74 -13.37 1.68
C LEU A 334 9.24 -14.64 0.98
N ASN A 335 10.52 -14.67 0.62
CA ASN A 335 11.15 -15.82 -0.04
C ASN A 335 12.43 -16.20 0.71
N ASP A 336 12.58 -17.48 1.05
CA ASP A 336 13.76 -18.02 1.75
C ASP A 336 14.15 -17.23 3.02
N GLY A 337 13.15 -16.73 3.76
CA GLY A 337 13.36 -15.96 4.99
C GLY A 337 13.85 -14.53 4.79
N MET A 338 13.84 -14.02 3.55
CA MET A 338 14.11 -12.62 3.20
C MET A 338 12.85 -11.93 2.68
N LEU A 339 12.71 -10.65 3.00
CA LEU A 339 11.73 -9.77 2.36
C LEU A 339 12.37 -9.11 1.16
N GLN A 340 11.86 -9.38 -0.04
CA GLN A 340 12.39 -8.85 -1.28
C GLN A 340 11.29 -8.31 -2.17
N GLY A 341 11.50 -7.17 -2.82
CA GLY A 341 10.52 -6.59 -3.72
C GLY A 341 10.81 -5.13 -4.02
N PHE A 342 9.78 -4.29 -4.05
CA PHE A 342 9.91 -2.88 -4.43
C PHE A 342 9.18 -1.94 -3.50
N LEU A 343 9.78 -0.77 -3.42
CA LEU A 343 9.14 0.43 -2.93
C LEU A 343 8.97 1.37 -4.12
N THR A 344 7.73 1.57 -4.53
CA THR A 344 7.38 2.40 -5.67
C THR A 344 7.01 3.79 -5.19
N ALA A 345 7.84 4.78 -5.55
CA ALA A 345 7.51 6.18 -5.39
C ALA A 345 6.45 6.56 -6.43
N VAL A 346 5.25 6.90 -5.96
CA VAL A 346 4.11 7.34 -6.77
C VAL A 346 3.93 8.82 -6.55
N SER A 347 4.26 9.61 -7.58
CA SER A 347 4.05 11.06 -7.55
C SER A 347 2.58 11.38 -7.26
N ARG A 348 2.36 12.37 -6.39
CA ARG A 348 1.05 12.89 -6.05
C ARG A 348 0.82 14.20 -6.77
N SER A 349 -0.43 14.41 -7.18
CA SER A 349 -0.93 15.76 -7.35
C SER A 349 -0.91 16.47 -5.99
N SER A 350 -0.38 17.69 -5.94
CA SER A 350 -0.37 18.47 -4.70
C SER A 350 -1.81 18.76 -4.26
N THR A 351 -2.13 18.48 -3.00
CA THR A 351 -3.39 18.88 -2.35
C THR A 351 -3.31 20.26 -1.70
N ASP A 352 -2.14 20.91 -1.73
CA ASP A 352 -1.95 22.27 -1.23
C ASP A 352 -2.68 23.26 -2.14
N LEU A 353 -3.88 23.69 -1.72
CA LEU A 353 -4.73 24.65 -2.44
C LEU A 353 -4.07 26.02 -2.61
N THR A 354 -2.99 26.33 -1.87
CA THR A 354 -2.25 27.59 -1.98
C THR A 354 -1.20 27.57 -3.10
N LYS A 355 -0.72 26.37 -3.46
CA LYS A 355 0.18 26.16 -4.58
C LYS A 355 -0.67 25.73 -5.77
N ASN A 356 -0.71 26.55 -6.81
CA ASN A 356 -1.45 26.31 -8.06
C ASN A 356 -0.79 25.17 -8.89
N LEU A 357 -0.53 24.03 -8.24
CA LEU A 357 0.22 22.92 -8.78
C LEU A 357 -0.70 22.03 -9.61
N PRO A 358 -0.28 21.61 -10.80
CA PRO A 358 -1.12 20.80 -11.67
C PRO A 358 -1.48 19.43 -11.07
N LYS A 359 -2.72 18.98 -11.28
CA LYS A 359 -3.24 17.69 -10.77
C LYS A 359 -3.02 16.54 -11.75
N TYR A 360 -1.76 16.18 -11.95
CA TYR A 360 -1.40 15.01 -12.77
C TYR A 360 -0.16 14.28 -12.25
N THR A 361 -0.11 12.98 -12.53
CA THR A 361 1.01 12.10 -12.20
C THR A 361 2.25 12.46 -13.03
N ARG A 362 3.42 12.47 -12.39
CA ARG A 362 4.74 12.67 -13.03
C ARG A 362 5.53 11.38 -13.14
N PHE A 363 5.39 10.49 -12.17
CA PHE A 363 6.11 9.23 -12.17
C PHE A 363 5.50 8.17 -11.25
N LEU A 364 5.85 6.91 -11.56
CA LEU A 364 5.81 5.72 -10.73
C LEU A 364 7.18 5.06 -10.89
N ILE A 365 8.08 5.23 -9.91
CA ILE A 365 9.46 4.71 -9.99
C ILE A 365 9.67 3.70 -8.88
N SER A 366 10.07 2.48 -9.26
CA SER A 366 10.26 1.39 -8.32
C SER A 366 11.73 1.19 -7.97
N HIS A 367 12.01 1.11 -6.67
CA HIS A 367 13.33 0.85 -6.13
C HIS A 367 13.36 -0.53 -5.50
N PHE A 368 14.35 -1.35 -5.89
CA PHE A 368 14.45 -2.72 -5.39
C PHE A 368 14.86 -2.71 -3.91
N CYS A 369 14.20 -3.54 -3.12
CA CYS A 369 14.39 -3.66 -1.69
C CYS A 369 14.68 -5.12 -1.33
N SER A 370 15.65 -5.34 -0.45
CA SER A 370 15.95 -6.66 0.12
C SER A 370 16.30 -6.50 1.59
N LEU A 371 15.59 -7.20 2.47
CA LEU A 371 15.79 -7.21 3.90
C LEU A 371 15.92 -8.62 4.44
N GLU A 372 16.81 -8.78 5.42
CA GLU A 372 16.94 -9.99 6.23
C GLU A 372 16.28 -9.76 7.58
N ARG A 373 15.73 -10.82 8.18
CA ARG A 373 15.20 -10.74 9.54
C ARG A 373 16.38 -10.67 10.51
N VAL A 374 16.47 -9.56 11.25
CA VAL A 374 17.48 -9.38 12.29
C VAL A 374 17.05 -10.07 13.58
N SER A 375 15.77 -9.91 13.95
CA SER A 375 15.19 -10.58 15.11
C SER A 375 13.69 -10.80 14.89
N LYS A 376 13.15 -11.85 15.52
CA LYS A 376 11.72 -11.82 15.83
C LYS A 376 11.51 -10.74 16.88
N LEU A 377 10.48 -9.91 16.71
CA LEU A 377 10.06 -9.04 17.79
C LEU A 377 9.49 -9.95 18.88
N ALA A 378 9.85 -9.68 20.14
CA ALA A 378 9.40 -10.51 21.25
C ALA A 378 7.87 -10.51 21.23
N GLY A 379 7.29 -11.72 21.18
CA GLY A 379 5.86 -11.86 21.04
C GLY A 379 5.10 -11.24 22.20
N SER A 380 3.82 -10.94 21.96
CA SER A 380 2.88 -10.58 23.00
C SER A 380 2.88 -11.69 24.04
N ARG A 381 3.40 -11.37 25.21
CA ARG A 381 3.24 -12.24 26.36
C ARG A 381 1.89 -11.91 26.97
N LYS A 382 0.91 -12.81 26.81
CA LYS A 382 -0.28 -12.76 27.67
C LYS A 382 0.19 -12.91 29.12
N LEU A 383 -0.01 -11.88 29.92
CA LEU A 383 0.15 -11.96 31.36
C LEU A 383 -1.04 -12.79 31.86
N ASN A 384 -0.85 -14.11 32.00
CA ASN A 384 -1.91 -15.11 32.21
C ASN A 384 -3.02 -14.63 33.15
N LEU A 385 -4.27 -14.65 32.63
CA LEU A 385 -5.52 -14.49 33.39
C LEU A 385 -6.32 -15.80 33.28
N ASN A 386 -5.72 -16.92 33.69
CA ASN A 386 -6.46 -18.18 33.85
C ASN A 386 -7.35 -18.11 35.11
N ASP A 387 -8.12 -19.16 35.44
CA ASP A 387 -9.00 -19.22 36.63
C ASP A 387 -8.26 -19.12 38.00
N SER A 388 -7.01 -18.68 38.00
CA SER A 388 -6.16 -18.45 39.15
C SER A 388 -5.30 -17.20 38.92
N LEU A 389 -4.96 -16.44 39.96
CA LEU A 389 -4.02 -15.30 39.89
C LEU A 389 -2.56 -15.75 39.62
N GLN A 390 -2.35 -16.80 38.82
CA GLN A 390 -1.04 -17.39 38.60
C GLN A 390 -0.14 -16.41 37.84
N GLY A 391 0.91 -15.93 38.52
CA GLY A 391 1.81 -14.90 37.99
C GLY A 391 1.48 -13.48 38.46
N TRP A 392 0.46 -13.32 39.30
CA TRP A 392 0.08 -12.08 39.96
C TRP A 392 0.10 -12.24 41.49
N SER A 393 0.30 -11.14 42.21
CA SER A 393 0.24 -11.09 43.67
C SER A 393 -0.72 -10.01 44.11
N VAL A 394 -1.64 -10.37 45.00
CA VAL A 394 -2.45 -9.38 45.73
C VAL A 394 -1.54 -8.57 46.64
N ILE A 395 -1.69 -7.26 46.63
CA ILE A 395 -0.89 -6.37 47.46
C ILE A 395 -1.58 -6.20 48.80
N THR A 396 -0.83 -6.45 49.86
CA THR A 396 -1.32 -6.38 51.25
C THR A 396 -0.47 -5.43 52.10
N ASP A 397 0.42 -4.67 51.46
CA ASP A 397 1.37 -3.77 52.09
C ASP A 397 0.86 -2.31 52.04
N ASN A 398 1.20 -1.52 53.06
CA ASN A 398 0.95 -0.07 53.13
C ASN A 398 -0.52 0.31 52.85
N ASP A 399 -0.74 1.20 51.88
CA ASP A 399 -2.05 1.71 51.47
C ASP A 399 -2.96 0.64 50.83
N PHE A 400 -2.47 -0.59 50.65
CA PHE A 400 -3.27 -1.73 50.19
C PHE A 400 -3.60 -2.74 51.31
N GLU A 401 -3.22 -2.47 52.57
CA GLU A 401 -3.53 -3.36 53.72
C GLU A 401 -5.03 -3.66 53.87
N LYS A 402 -5.89 -2.71 53.48
CA LYS A 402 -7.36 -2.88 53.49
C LYS A 402 -7.90 -2.98 52.06
N HIS A 403 -7.25 -3.80 51.23
CA HIS A 403 -7.73 -4.11 49.90
C HIS A 403 -9.14 -4.75 49.94
N GLY A 404 -9.91 -4.53 48.89
CA GLY A 404 -11.19 -5.20 48.66
C GLY A 404 -11.01 -6.66 48.23
N GLU A 405 -12.13 -7.38 48.14
CA GLU A 405 -12.15 -8.73 47.60
C GLU A 405 -11.67 -8.75 46.13
N ILE A 406 -10.83 -9.73 45.81
CA ILE A 406 -10.30 -9.96 44.45
C ILE A 406 -10.74 -11.35 44.01
N SER A 407 -11.43 -11.43 42.88
CA SER A 407 -11.87 -12.68 42.28
C SER A 407 -11.50 -12.75 40.80
N ILE A 408 -11.41 -13.96 40.27
CA ILE A 408 -11.28 -14.19 38.83
C ILE A 408 -12.42 -15.09 38.39
N GLU A 409 -13.18 -14.62 37.40
CA GLU A 409 -14.23 -15.39 36.75
C GLU A 409 -14.14 -15.18 35.24
N GLU A 410 -14.14 -16.26 34.47
CA GLU A 410 -14.17 -16.22 32.99
C GLU A 410 -13.06 -15.34 32.36
N GLY A 411 -11.87 -15.32 32.96
CA GLY A 411 -10.73 -14.52 32.48
C GLY A 411 -10.78 -13.03 32.85
N VAL A 412 -11.72 -12.61 33.70
CA VAL A 412 -11.85 -11.24 34.22
C VAL A 412 -11.38 -11.19 35.67
N ILE A 413 -10.41 -10.32 35.98
CA ILE A 413 -10.07 -9.97 37.37
C ILE A 413 -11.05 -8.91 37.87
N SER A 414 -11.78 -9.21 38.93
CA SER A 414 -12.60 -8.25 39.65
C SER A 414 -11.85 -7.72 40.86
N LEU A 415 -11.67 -6.39 40.94
CA LEU A 415 -11.06 -5.70 42.08
C LEU A 415 -12.16 -4.92 42.81
N SER A 416 -12.60 -5.41 43.98
CA SER A 416 -13.60 -4.70 44.77
C SER A 416 -13.00 -3.48 45.47
N SER A 417 -13.84 -2.54 45.90
CA SER A 417 -13.42 -1.32 46.60
C SER A 417 -12.57 -1.64 47.84
N GLY A 418 -11.37 -1.08 47.88
CA GLY A 418 -10.44 -1.10 49.02
C GLY A 418 -10.36 0.25 49.73
N LYS A 419 -9.51 0.36 50.76
CA LYS A 419 -9.27 1.61 51.50
C LYS A 419 -7.77 1.84 51.77
N PRO A 420 -7.10 2.80 51.10
CA PRO A 420 -7.58 3.65 50.00
C PRO A 420 -7.80 2.96 48.66
N ALA A 421 -7.12 1.84 48.37
CA ALA A 421 -7.20 1.18 47.07
C ALA A 421 -7.09 -0.34 47.16
N THR A 422 -7.36 -1.02 46.03
CA THR A 422 -7.13 -2.44 45.81
C THR A 422 -6.16 -2.55 44.64
N GLY A 423 -5.12 -3.36 44.76
CA GLY A 423 -4.08 -3.50 43.74
C GLY A 423 -3.56 -4.92 43.65
N ILE A 424 -3.12 -5.27 42.45
CA ILE A 424 -2.37 -6.50 42.18
C ILE A 424 -1.06 -6.09 41.52
N ARG A 425 -0.04 -6.94 41.63
CA ARG A 425 1.20 -6.75 40.88
C ARG A 425 1.58 -8.01 40.12
N TYR A 426 2.21 -7.84 38.98
CA TYR A 426 2.84 -8.91 38.26
C TYR A 426 4.00 -9.47 39.09
N ALA A 427 3.99 -10.78 39.34
CA ALA A 427 4.93 -11.45 40.23
C ALA A 427 6.23 -11.89 39.52
N GLY A 428 6.28 -11.80 38.18
CA GLY A 428 7.48 -12.10 37.42
C GLY A 428 8.52 -10.98 37.52
N GLN A 429 9.79 -11.36 37.68
CA GLN A 429 10.91 -10.41 37.75
C GLN A 429 11.44 -10.01 36.35
N ASP A 430 10.79 -10.46 35.29
CA ASP A 430 11.24 -10.37 33.90
C ASP A 430 10.44 -9.36 33.07
N PHE A 431 9.81 -8.38 33.71
CA PHE A 431 9.06 -7.33 33.00
C PHE A 431 10.04 -6.38 32.29
N PRO A 432 9.86 -6.09 30.98
CA PRO A 432 10.75 -5.21 30.23
C PRO A 432 10.71 -3.78 30.77
N THR A 433 11.85 -3.08 30.77
CA THR A 433 11.92 -1.70 31.30
C THR A 433 11.79 -0.63 30.22
N MET A 434 12.03 -0.97 28.95
CA MET A 434 11.90 -0.09 27.79
C MET A 434 11.47 -0.90 26.55
N ASN A 435 10.93 -0.21 25.56
CA ASN A 435 10.54 -0.75 24.25
C ASN A 435 9.50 -1.88 24.34
N TYR A 436 8.44 -1.64 25.10
CA TYR A 436 7.33 -2.56 25.25
C TYR A 436 6.00 -1.83 25.12
N GLU A 437 4.94 -2.60 24.92
CA GLU A 437 3.56 -2.13 24.93
C GLU A 437 2.73 -3.03 25.85
N VAL A 438 1.81 -2.41 26.58
CA VAL A 438 0.81 -3.07 27.41
C VAL A 438 -0.55 -2.72 26.83
N SER A 439 -1.37 -3.74 26.60
CA SER A 439 -2.78 -3.58 26.23
C SER A 439 -3.67 -4.35 27.21
N LEU A 440 -4.76 -3.73 27.66
CA LEU A 440 -5.76 -4.35 28.53
C LEU A 440 -7.16 -3.78 28.29
N GLU A 441 -8.17 -4.57 28.66
CA GLU A 441 -9.56 -4.13 28.74
C GLU A 441 -9.92 -3.87 30.21
N ALA A 442 -10.57 -2.73 30.49
CA ALA A 442 -11.04 -2.40 31.84
C ALA A 442 -12.48 -1.88 31.81
N ARG A 443 -13.23 -2.12 32.89
CA ARG A 443 -14.61 -1.67 33.07
C ARG A 443 -14.85 -1.26 34.52
N ARG A 444 -15.43 -0.07 34.73
CA ARG A 444 -15.85 0.37 36.07
C ARG A 444 -17.24 -0.18 36.35
N THR A 445 -17.41 -0.94 37.42
CA THR A 445 -18.73 -1.45 37.85
C THR A 445 -19.34 -0.64 38.99
N ASP A 446 -18.50 0.03 39.78
CA ASP A 446 -18.88 0.92 40.88
C ASP A 446 -17.70 1.86 41.20
N GLY A 447 -17.95 2.92 41.96
CA GLY A 447 -16.94 3.89 42.40
C GLY A 447 -16.91 5.16 41.53
N ARG A 448 -16.11 6.14 41.99
CA ARG A 448 -16.07 7.48 41.38
C ARG A 448 -14.68 7.97 41.03
N ASP A 449 -13.68 7.67 41.87
CA ASP A 449 -12.32 8.21 41.72
C ASP A 449 -11.28 7.09 41.75
N PHE A 450 -10.30 7.23 40.85
CA PHE A 450 -9.40 6.20 40.28
C PHE A 450 -10.13 4.99 39.68
N PHE A 451 -10.54 5.12 38.42
CA PHE A 451 -11.06 4.00 37.63
C PHE A 451 -9.99 2.93 37.36
N CYS A 452 -8.82 3.34 36.88
CA CYS A 452 -7.71 2.42 36.59
C CYS A 452 -6.37 3.14 36.78
N GLY A 453 -5.47 2.55 37.56
CA GLY A 453 -4.07 2.96 37.66
C GLY A 453 -3.19 1.87 37.07
N ILE A 454 -2.15 2.25 36.34
CA ILE A 454 -1.15 1.33 35.79
C ILE A 454 0.22 1.86 36.17
N THR A 455 0.94 1.15 37.02
CA THR A 455 2.34 1.44 37.35
C THR A 455 3.25 0.54 36.52
N PHE A 456 4.27 1.12 35.89
CA PHE A 456 5.09 0.44 34.90
C PHE A 456 6.54 0.97 34.89
N PRO A 457 7.53 0.16 34.47
CA PRO A 457 8.93 0.58 34.44
C PRO A 457 9.24 1.49 33.25
N VAL A 458 10.14 2.44 33.45
CA VAL A 458 10.68 3.34 32.42
C VAL A 458 12.18 3.49 32.67
N ASP A 459 12.99 2.87 31.81
CA ASP A 459 14.45 2.78 31.94
C ASP A 459 14.88 2.17 33.30
N ASN A 460 15.46 2.97 34.19
CA ASN A 460 15.87 2.53 35.54
C ASN A 460 14.91 3.01 36.64
N GLU A 461 13.79 3.63 36.26
CA GLU A 461 12.76 4.20 37.14
C GLU A 461 11.38 3.59 36.84
N PHE A 462 10.33 4.12 37.47
CA PHE A 462 8.94 3.73 37.26
C PHE A 462 8.07 4.97 37.02
N CYS A 463 6.93 4.79 36.37
CA CYS A 463 5.90 5.82 36.21
C CYS A 463 4.51 5.20 36.46
N SER A 464 3.51 6.04 36.73
CA SER A 464 2.12 5.59 36.87
C SER A 464 1.21 6.37 35.93
N MET A 465 0.47 5.67 35.07
CA MET A 465 -0.65 6.24 34.33
C MET A 465 -1.91 6.10 35.17
N ILE A 466 -2.66 7.20 35.28
CA ILE A 466 -3.93 7.26 35.98
C ILE A 466 -5.04 7.48 34.97
N ILE A 467 -6.15 6.77 35.12
CA ILE A 467 -7.38 6.92 34.34
C ILE A 467 -8.54 7.10 35.32
N GLY A 468 -9.29 8.20 35.17
CA GLY A 468 -10.42 8.54 36.02
C GLY A 468 -10.00 9.00 37.42
N GLY A 469 -8.95 9.81 37.54
CA GLY A 469 -8.53 10.46 38.80
C GLY A 469 -9.15 11.85 39.02
N TRP A 470 -8.90 12.45 40.20
CA TRP A 470 -9.31 13.81 40.58
C TRP A 470 -10.81 14.08 40.38
N GLY A 471 -11.64 13.24 40.99
CA GLY A 471 -13.08 13.30 40.85
C GLY A 471 -13.63 12.50 39.66
N GLY A 472 -12.81 11.61 39.08
CA GLY A 472 -13.24 10.61 38.10
C GLY A 472 -12.98 10.93 36.63
N GLY A 473 -12.35 12.08 36.33
CA GLY A 473 -12.27 12.60 34.95
C GLY A 473 -10.87 12.68 34.36
N VAL A 474 -9.81 12.68 35.17
CA VAL A 474 -8.44 12.93 34.67
C VAL A 474 -7.80 11.66 34.16
N VAL A 475 -7.11 11.77 33.03
CA VAL A 475 -6.21 10.76 32.45
C VAL A 475 -4.82 11.38 32.30
N GLY A 476 -3.76 10.70 32.73
CA GLY A 476 -2.40 11.24 32.55
C GLY A 476 -1.33 10.44 33.29
N LEU A 477 -0.07 10.78 33.05
CA LEU A 477 1.08 10.28 33.78
C LEU A 477 1.24 11.07 35.10
N SER A 478 1.37 10.35 36.20
CA SER A 478 1.59 10.93 37.52
C SER A 478 3.06 10.87 37.91
N ASN A 479 3.49 11.88 38.68
CA ASN A 479 4.85 12.06 39.17
C ASN A 479 5.90 12.19 38.04
N ILE A 480 5.55 12.92 36.98
CA ILE A 480 6.52 13.40 36.00
C ILE A 480 7.01 14.79 36.44
N ASP A 481 8.32 14.97 36.56
CA ASP A 481 8.95 16.17 37.13
C ASP A 481 8.44 16.58 38.53
N ASN A 482 8.02 15.59 39.34
CA ASN A 482 7.36 15.76 40.64
C ASN A 482 5.96 16.38 40.59
N MET A 483 5.31 16.34 39.43
CA MET A 483 3.96 16.87 39.22
C MET A 483 2.94 15.74 39.13
N ALA A 484 1.77 15.93 39.73
CA ALA A 484 0.68 14.96 39.66
C ALA A 484 0.03 14.96 38.26
N ALA A 485 -0.72 13.89 37.91
CA ALA A 485 -1.27 13.74 36.55
C ALA A 485 -2.27 14.82 36.12
N VAL A 486 -2.81 15.62 37.04
CA VAL A 486 -3.68 16.77 36.74
C VAL A 486 -2.91 18.07 36.52
N GLU A 487 -1.62 18.09 36.83
CA GLU A 487 -0.81 19.31 36.89
C GLU A 487 0.16 19.44 35.71
N ASN A 488 0.39 18.35 34.96
CA ASN A 488 1.45 18.28 33.96
C ASN A 488 0.90 18.15 32.52
N GLU A 489 1.81 18.16 31.55
CA GLU A 489 1.46 18.19 30.11
C GLU A 489 0.74 16.94 29.59
N SER A 490 0.77 15.83 30.32
CA SER A 490 0.05 14.60 29.94
C SER A 490 -1.44 14.63 30.29
N THR A 491 -1.91 15.69 30.97
CA THR A 491 -3.29 15.81 31.46
C THR A 491 -4.30 15.79 30.30
N GLY A 492 -5.13 14.76 30.28
CA GLY A 492 -6.33 14.62 29.47
C GLY A 492 -7.57 14.37 30.33
N PHE A 493 -8.73 14.36 29.68
CA PHE A 493 -10.01 14.14 30.36
C PHE A 493 -10.84 13.06 29.66
N LEU A 494 -11.34 12.11 30.46
CA LEU A 494 -12.24 11.04 30.06
C LEU A 494 -13.38 10.94 31.08
N ASP A 495 -14.61 11.12 30.59
CA ASP A 495 -15.80 10.75 31.37
C ASP A 495 -15.94 9.23 31.32
N VAL A 496 -15.54 8.56 32.41
CA VAL A 496 -15.67 7.11 32.54
C VAL A 496 -17.13 6.76 32.80
N GLU A 497 -17.70 5.93 31.94
CA GLU A 497 -19.05 5.37 32.04
C GLU A 497 -19.02 4.05 32.81
N ASP A 498 -20.01 3.86 33.68
CA ASP A 498 -20.18 2.59 34.39
C ASP A 498 -20.63 1.48 33.43
N ASP A 499 -20.20 0.26 33.72
CA ASP A 499 -20.52 -0.97 33.00
C ASP A 499 -20.10 -1.02 31.52
N ARG A 500 -19.23 -0.08 31.09
CA ARG A 500 -18.63 -0.06 29.76
C ARG A 500 -17.18 -0.57 29.76
N TRP A 501 -16.86 -1.44 28.81
CA TRP A 501 -15.48 -1.86 28.54
C TRP A 501 -14.71 -0.81 27.73
N TYR A 502 -13.49 -0.52 28.17
CA TYR A 502 -12.55 0.38 27.53
C TYR A 502 -11.29 -0.38 27.09
N GLN A 503 -10.85 -0.16 25.86
CA GLN A 503 -9.57 -0.66 25.35
C GLN A 503 -8.47 0.31 25.73
N ILE A 504 -7.53 -0.12 26.56
CA ILE A 504 -6.42 0.72 27.04
C ILE A 504 -5.13 0.18 26.45
N ARG A 505 -4.35 1.05 25.81
CA ARG A 505 -3.02 0.75 25.27
C ARG A 505 -2.00 1.75 25.79
N LEU A 506 -0.91 1.26 26.36
CA LEU A 506 0.22 2.03 26.86
C LEU A 506 1.50 1.55 26.17
N ARG A 507 2.25 2.46 25.58
CA ARG A 507 3.53 2.16 24.90
C ARG A 507 4.66 2.92 25.56
N VAL A 508 5.75 2.23 25.87
CA VAL A 508 6.97 2.78 26.48
C VAL A 508 8.15 2.50 25.56
N THR A 509 8.75 3.54 25.02
CA THR A 509 9.90 3.46 24.10
C THR A 509 11.04 4.35 24.59
N THR A 510 12.21 4.26 23.96
CA THR A 510 13.32 5.19 24.21
C THR A 510 13.05 6.63 23.76
N GLU A 511 12.01 6.87 22.96
CA GLU A 511 11.65 8.20 22.45
C GLU A 511 10.53 8.84 23.27
N SER A 512 9.51 8.07 23.65
CA SER A 512 8.33 8.57 24.36
C SER A 512 7.53 7.50 25.08
N ILE A 513 6.68 7.94 26.02
CA ILE A 513 5.57 7.22 26.64
C ILE A 513 4.26 7.71 26.03
N GLN A 514 3.47 6.81 25.47
CA GLN A 514 2.22 7.12 24.77
C GLN A 514 1.07 6.27 25.30
N ALA A 515 -0.14 6.83 25.34
CA ALA A 515 -1.34 6.07 25.72
C ALA A 515 -2.55 6.37 24.83
N TRP A 516 -3.32 5.32 24.54
CA TRP A 516 -4.57 5.38 23.81
C TRP A 516 -5.69 4.71 24.62
N ILE A 517 -6.89 5.30 24.58
CA ILE A 517 -8.11 4.71 25.12
C ILE A 517 -9.14 4.69 23.98
N ASP A 518 -9.66 3.52 23.63
CA ASP A 518 -10.55 3.27 22.49
C ASP A 518 -10.00 3.85 21.17
N GLY A 519 -8.68 3.72 20.97
CA GLY A 519 -7.97 4.21 19.79
C GLY A 519 -7.70 5.73 19.76
N LYS A 520 -8.23 6.51 20.71
CA LYS A 520 -7.91 7.94 20.86
C LYS A 520 -6.64 8.09 21.68
N GLU A 521 -5.64 8.79 21.13
CA GLU A 521 -4.42 9.16 21.87
C GLU A 521 -4.75 10.22 22.94
N TYR A 522 -4.28 10.00 24.17
CA TYR A 522 -4.46 10.95 25.28
C TYR A 522 -3.22 11.77 25.54
N PHE A 523 -2.04 11.15 25.46
CA PHE A 523 -0.76 11.83 25.63
C PHE A 523 0.36 11.09 24.87
N SER A 524 1.39 11.85 24.55
CA SER A 524 2.68 11.40 24.02
C SER A 524 3.76 12.26 24.67
N VAL A 525 4.47 11.68 25.64
CA VAL A 525 5.41 12.39 26.52
C VAL A 525 6.83 11.92 26.20
N PRO A 526 7.74 12.79 25.73
CA PRO A 526 9.12 12.38 25.42
C PRO A 526 9.86 11.87 26.65
N THR A 527 10.63 10.78 26.49
CA THR A 527 11.34 10.16 27.62
C THR A 527 12.66 10.84 27.96
N ASP A 528 13.24 11.63 27.06
CA ASP A 528 14.53 12.29 27.24
C ASP A 528 14.42 13.68 27.89
N SER A 529 13.24 14.30 27.87
CA SER A 529 13.01 15.65 28.38
C SER A 529 12.52 15.71 29.82
N HIS A 530 12.15 14.58 30.43
CA HIS A 530 11.43 14.55 31.71
C HIS A 530 12.02 13.56 32.71
N LYS A 531 11.77 13.81 33.99
CA LYS A 531 12.07 12.87 35.08
C LYS A 531 10.82 12.08 35.44
N PHE A 532 10.93 10.76 35.41
CA PHE A 532 9.85 9.85 35.80
C PHE A 532 10.06 9.35 37.22
N GLY A 533 8.97 9.16 37.94
CA GLY A 533 8.95 8.52 39.25
C GLY A 533 7.55 8.03 39.59
N ILE A 534 7.42 7.48 40.80
CA ILE A 534 6.12 7.11 41.38
C ILE A 534 5.98 7.69 42.78
N TRP A 535 4.75 7.93 43.21
CA TRP A 535 4.49 8.28 44.61
C TRP A 535 4.73 7.06 45.50
N TRP A 536 5.12 7.28 46.76
CA TRP A 536 5.51 6.20 47.67
C TRP A 536 4.37 5.20 47.90
N GLU A 537 3.12 5.64 47.78
CA GLU A 537 1.90 4.83 47.85
C GLU A 537 1.87 3.75 46.75
N GLN A 538 2.49 4.00 45.59
CA GLN A 538 2.54 3.07 44.45
C GLN A 538 3.80 2.19 44.45
N GLU A 539 4.73 2.36 45.38
CA GLU A 539 5.91 1.48 45.49
C GLU A 539 5.58 -0.03 45.57
N PRO A 540 4.48 -0.46 46.24
CA PRO A 540 4.11 -1.88 46.33
C PRO A 540 3.65 -2.53 45.03
N VAL A 541 3.16 -1.77 44.03
CA VAL A 541 2.62 -2.31 42.76
C VAL A 541 3.71 -2.63 41.72
N ARG A 542 4.98 -2.36 42.02
CA ARG A 542 6.12 -2.68 41.13
C ARG A 542 6.37 -4.19 40.99
N PRO A 543 6.99 -4.65 39.89
CA PRO A 543 7.51 -3.84 38.76
C PRO A 543 6.41 -3.37 37.81
N PHE A 544 5.28 -4.06 37.76
CA PHE A 544 4.11 -3.71 36.95
C PHE A 544 2.84 -4.09 37.73
N GLY A 545 1.86 -3.20 37.82
CA GLY A 545 0.65 -3.43 38.62
C GLY A 545 -0.44 -2.40 38.41
#